data_AF-A0A6A4CU89-F1
#
_entry.id   AF-A0A6A4CU89-F1
#
_cell.length_a   1.000
_cell.length_b   1.000
_cell.length_c   1.000
_cell.angle_alpha   90.00
_cell.angle_beta   90.00
_cell.angle_gamma   90.00
#
_symmetry.space_group_name_H-M   'P 1'
#
loop_
_entity.id
_entity.type
_entity.pdbx_description
1 polymer ?
#
loop_
_entity_poly.entity_id
_entity_poly.type
_entity_poly.pdbx_seq_one_letter_code
_entity_poly.pdbx_strand_id
1 'polypeptide(L)'
;MVDFMNGNSRAFWNALHWVMFLPGDVDSVAGKIHARRRRAQESVSKRVATLVKRHKRNGVRASLFYEPGVWKYPAKVCHWILEDPSALRKRSLEDQLAHLDAAEPARLQ
;
A
#
# COMPACT_ATOMS: atom_id res chain seq x y z
N MET A 1 18.08 -2.68 -7.69
CA MET A 1 16.85 -2.94 -6.90
C MET A 1 16.55 -1.76 -5.98
N VAL A 2 17.53 -1.30 -5.18
CA VAL A 2 17.40 -0.20 -4.20
C VAL A 2 16.83 1.08 -4.82
N ASP A 3 17.36 1.56 -5.95
CA ASP A 3 16.86 2.81 -6.57
C ASP A 3 15.41 2.68 -7.05
N PHE A 4 15.03 1.51 -7.55
CA PHE A 4 13.65 1.22 -7.92
C PHE A 4 12.75 1.24 -6.68
N MET A 5 13.20 0.66 -5.56
CA MET A 5 12.44 0.67 -4.30
C MET A 5 12.31 2.10 -3.78
N ASN A 6 13.40 2.87 -3.75
CA ASN A 6 13.42 4.23 -3.25
C ASN A 6 12.52 5.15 -4.10
N GLY A 7 12.64 5.08 -5.43
CA GLY A 7 11.80 5.85 -6.36
C GLY A 7 10.32 5.46 -6.35
N ASN A 8 9.96 4.30 -5.79
CA ASN A 8 8.57 3.86 -5.63
C ASN A 8 8.13 3.78 -4.16
N SER A 9 8.95 4.24 -3.22
CA SER A 9 8.78 4.07 -1.78
C SER A 9 7.38 4.46 -1.30
N ARG A 10 6.81 5.55 -1.82
CA ARG A 10 5.43 5.98 -1.54
C ARG A 10 4.38 4.94 -1.96
N ALA A 11 4.53 4.32 -3.12
CA ALA A 11 3.60 3.30 -3.60
C ALA A 11 3.72 2.00 -2.79
N PHE A 12 4.95 1.61 -2.44
CA PHE A 12 5.22 0.51 -1.52
C PHE A 12 4.59 0.78 -0.15
N TRP A 13 4.80 1.97 0.42
CA TRP A 13 4.20 2.41 1.67
C TRP A 13 2.67 2.32 1.64
N ASN A 14 2.04 2.83 0.58
CA ASN A 14 0.59 2.80 0.37
C ASN A 14 0.01 1.40 0.10
N ALA A 15 0.85 0.39 -0.14
CA ALA A 15 0.40 -0.95 -0.45
C ALA A 15 0.69 -1.94 0.71
N LEU A 16 1.61 -1.61 1.62
CA LEU A 16 2.05 -2.46 2.72
C LEU A 16 1.47 -2.13 4.11
N HIS A 17 0.81 -0.99 4.33
CA HIS A 17 0.32 -0.60 5.67
C HIS A 17 -1.14 -0.98 5.94
N TRP A 18 -1.35 -1.94 6.84
CA TRP A 18 -2.63 -2.60 7.12
C TRP A 18 -3.63 -1.68 7.83
N VAL A 19 -4.85 -1.55 7.28
CA VAL A 19 -6.16 -1.42 7.98
C VAL A 19 -7.26 -1.07 6.97
N MET A 20 -8.50 -1.44 7.28
CA MET A 20 -9.63 -1.44 6.35
C MET A 20 -10.27 -0.06 6.12
N PHE A 21 -10.35 0.34 4.84
CA PHE A 21 -11.46 1.14 4.32
C PHE A 21 -12.56 0.14 3.98
N LEU A 22 -13.69 0.22 4.67
CA LEU A 22 -14.93 -0.12 4.00
C LEU A 22 -15.00 0.77 2.75
N PRO A 23 -15.23 0.22 1.54
CA PRO A 23 -15.46 1.05 0.38
C PRO A 23 -16.65 1.96 0.71
N GLY A 24 -16.36 3.22 1.05
CA GLY A 24 -17.39 4.24 1.08
C GLY A 24 -18.01 4.36 -0.30
N ASP A 25 -19.17 5.00 -0.40
CA ASP A 25 -19.84 5.23 -1.67
C ASP A 25 -18.84 5.71 -2.73
N VAL A 26 -19.02 5.29 -3.98
CA VAL A 26 -18.07 5.51 -5.09
C VAL A 26 -17.68 7.00 -5.23
N ASP A 27 -18.61 7.90 -4.89
CA ASP A 27 -18.44 9.36 -4.96
C ASP A 27 -17.91 10.00 -3.67
N SER A 28 -17.82 9.24 -2.59
CA SER A 28 -17.24 9.69 -1.33
C SER A 28 -15.76 10.06 -1.49
N VAL A 29 -15.27 10.92 -0.60
CA VAL A 29 -13.85 11.27 -0.53
C VAL A 29 -13.00 10.01 -0.33
N ALA A 30 -13.44 9.07 0.51
CA ALA A 30 -12.79 7.78 0.71
C ALA A 30 -12.70 6.95 -0.59
N GLY A 31 -13.81 6.84 -1.34
CA GLY A 31 -13.86 6.13 -2.61
C GLY A 31 -12.89 6.71 -3.65
N LYS A 32 -12.86 8.05 -3.78
CA LYS A 32 -11.94 8.75 -4.68
C LYS A 32 -10.47 8.52 -4.31
N ILE A 33 -10.13 8.56 -3.02
CA ILE A 33 -8.75 8.35 -2.60
C ILE A 33 -8.34 6.87 -2.80
N HIS A 34 -9.21 5.92 -2.49
CA HIS A 34 -8.96 4.50 -2.76
C HIS A 34 -8.72 4.26 -4.26
N ALA A 35 -9.54 4.84 -5.14
CA ALA A 35 -9.35 4.72 -6.59
C ALA A 35 -8.00 5.31 -7.07
N ARG A 36 -7.60 6.47 -6.53
CA ARG A 36 -6.28 7.08 -6.81
C ARG A 36 -5.14 6.15 -6.40
N ARG A 37 -5.20 5.60 -5.18
CA ARG A 37 -4.18 4.69 -4.65
C ARG A 37 -4.12 3.38 -5.42
N ARG A 38 -5.28 2.85 -5.83
CA ARG A 38 -5.36 1.66 -6.69
C ARG A 38 -4.65 1.86 -8.02
N ARG A 39 -4.92 2.95 -8.72
CA ARG A 39 -4.23 3.28 -9.98
C ARG A 39 -2.71 3.38 -9.81
N ALA A 40 -2.24 4.02 -8.74
CA ALA A 40 -0.82 4.12 -8.43
C ALA A 40 -0.19 2.74 -8.15
N GLN A 41 -0.88 1.89 -7.38
CA GLN A 41 -0.41 0.54 -7.07
C GLN A 41 -0.37 -0.36 -8.30
N GLU A 42 -1.36 -0.29 -9.18
CA GLU A 42 -1.40 -1.07 -10.43
C GLU A 42 -0.23 -0.71 -11.35
N SER A 43 0.06 0.59 -11.47
CA SER A 43 1.20 1.09 -12.26
C SER A 43 2.53 0.53 -11.75
N VAL A 44 2.76 0.55 -10.44
CA VAL A 44 3.98 0.01 -9.84
C VAL A 44 4.03 -1.51 -9.90
N SER A 45 2.90 -2.20 -9.71
CA SER A 45 2.80 -3.66 -9.87
C SER A 45 3.28 -4.13 -11.24
N LYS A 46 2.84 -3.45 -12.31
CA LYS A 46 3.27 -3.75 -13.68
C LYS A 46 4.79 -3.57 -13.84
N ARG A 47 5.35 -2.50 -13.28
CA ARG A 47 6.80 -2.21 -13.31
C ARG A 47 7.61 -3.24 -12.51
N VAL A 48 7.13 -3.66 -11.34
CA VAL A 48 7.73 -4.73 -10.54
C VAL A 48 7.72 -6.05 -11.32
N ALA A 49 6.59 -6.41 -11.95
CA ALA A 49 6.52 -7.63 -12.75
C ALA A 49 7.53 -7.65 -13.90
N THR A 50 7.69 -6.52 -14.59
CA THR A 50 8.73 -6.35 -15.62
C THR A 50 10.13 -6.48 -15.04
N LEU A 51 10.39 -5.87 -13.88
CA LEU A 51 11.68 -5.96 -13.19
C LEU A 51 12.03 -7.40 -12.82
N VAL A 52 11.07 -8.15 -12.26
CA VAL A 52 11.23 -9.56 -11.91
C VAL A 52 11.52 -10.40 -13.16
N LYS A 53 10.78 -10.20 -14.26
CA LYS A 53 11.04 -10.89 -15.54
C LYS A 53 12.45 -10.61 -16.05
N ARG A 54 12.94 -9.36 -15.97
CA ARG A 54 14.30 -8.98 -16.38
C ARG A 54 15.36 -9.69 -15.53
N HIS A 55 15.20 -9.71 -14.20
CA HIS A 55 16.14 -10.40 -13.32
C HIS A 55 16.20 -11.90 -13.58
N LYS A 56 15.05 -12.56 -13.83
CA LYS A 56 15.00 -13.98 -14.21
C LYS A 56 15.77 -14.25 -15.52
N ARG A 57 15.60 -13.39 -16.53
CA ARG A 57 16.39 -13.49 -17.79
C ARG A 57 17.89 -13.33 -17.56
N ASN A 58 18.28 -12.52 -16.58
CA ASN A 58 19.68 -12.31 -16.19
C ASN A 58 20.21 -13.39 -15.22
N GLY A 59 19.52 -14.53 -15.07
CA GLY A 59 20.00 -15.67 -14.28
C GLY A 59 19.60 -15.67 -12.81
N VAL A 60 18.83 -14.69 -12.32
CA VAL A 60 18.33 -14.71 -10.94
C VAL A 60 17.30 -15.82 -10.77
N ARG A 61 17.57 -16.73 -9.81
CA ARG A 61 16.68 -17.86 -9.49
C ARG A 61 15.30 -17.35 -9.06
N ALA A 62 14.25 -17.98 -9.58
CA ALA A 62 12.88 -17.60 -9.25
C ALA A 62 12.56 -17.76 -7.75
N SER A 63 13.20 -18.73 -7.07
CA SER A 63 13.03 -18.97 -5.64
C SER A 63 13.42 -17.78 -4.76
N LEU A 64 14.40 -16.96 -5.19
CA LEU A 64 14.83 -15.78 -4.45
C LEU A 64 13.67 -14.79 -4.22
N PHE A 65 12.75 -14.64 -5.18
CA PHE A 65 11.60 -13.76 -5.02
C PHE A 65 10.56 -14.26 -3.99
N TYR A 66 10.74 -15.46 -3.45
CA TYR A 66 9.91 -16.05 -2.41
C TYR A 66 10.62 -16.13 -1.06
N GLU A 67 11.90 -15.75 -0.98
CA GLU A 67 12.66 -15.80 0.27
C GLU A 67 12.19 -14.72 1.27
N PRO A 68 12.20 -15.01 2.58
CA PRO A 68 11.77 -14.07 3.62
C PRO A 68 12.52 -12.72 3.65
N GLY A 69 13.69 -12.60 3.03
CA GLY A 69 14.46 -11.36 2.92
C GLY A 69 14.20 -10.54 1.65
N VAL A 70 13.41 -11.05 0.70
CA VAL A 70 13.15 -10.37 -0.57
C VAL A 70 11.81 -9.69 -0.56
N TRP A 71 11.84 -8.37 -0.73
CA TRP A 71 10.65 -7.53 -0.68
C TRP A 71 9.67 -7.88 -1.80
N LYS A 72 8.55 -8.52 -1.45
CA LYS A 72 7.43 -8.72 -2.39
C LYS A 72 6.60 -7.45 -2.45
N TYR A 73 6.32 -6.98 -3.67
CA TYR A 73 5.32 -5.94 -3.87
C TYR A 73 3.93 -6.54 -3.58
N PRO A 74 3.14 -5.97 -2.67
CA PRO A 74 1.84 -6.51 -2.32
C PRO A 74 0.84 -6.32 -3.47
N ALA A 75 0.00 -7.34 -3.67
CA ALA A 75 -0.99 -7.38 -4.76
C ALA A 75 -2.21 -6.49 -4.51
N LYS A 76 -2.43 -6.06 -3.26
CA LYS A 76 -3.57 -5.23 -2.87
C LYS A 76 -3.08 -3.89 -2.34
N VAL A 77 -3.88 -2.86 -2.58
CA VAL A 77 -3.67 -1.51 -2.03
C VAL A 77 -4.11 -1.53 -0.58
N CYS A 78 -3.36 -0.87 0.29
CA CYS A 78 -3.46 -1.10 1.71
C CYS A 78 -4.68 -0.51 2.42
N HIS A 79 -5.73 -0.01 1.78
CA HIS A 79 -6.95 0.47 2.45
C HIS A 79 -6.86 1.43 3.68
N TRP A 80 -5.71 1.87 4.20
CA TRP A 80 -5.67 2.74 5.38
C TRP A 80 -5.20 4.13 5.04
N ILE A 81 -6.05 5.08 5.38
CA ILE A 81 -5.73 6.49 5.44
C ILE A 81 -6.22 6.94 6.80
N LEU A 82 -5.28 6.98 7.75
CA LEU A 82 -5.16 8.15 8.61
C LEU A 82 -5.56 9.37 7.79
N GLU A 83 -6.73 9.98 8.07
CA GLU A 83 -7.43 10.95 7.21
C GLU A 83 -6.47 11.66 6.27
N ASP A 84 -6.79 11.62 4.97
CA ASP A 84 -5.87 12.13 3.96
C ASP A 84 -5.48 13.55 4.38
N PRO A 85 -4.20 13.96 4.32
CA PRO A 85 -3.82 15.31 4.72
C PRO A 85 -4.59 16.41 3.98
N SER A 86 -5.21 16.07 2.83
CA SER A 86 -6.14 16.91 2.06
C SER A 86 -7.62 16.81 2.48
N ALA A 87 -7.97 15.98 3.46
CA ALA A 87 -9.31 15.90 4.02
C ALA A 87 -9.66 17.23 4.71
N LEU A 88 -10.91 17.66 4.51
CA LEU A 88 -11.45 18.92 5.04
C LEU A 88 -11.35 19.04 6.57
N ARG A 89 -11.35 17.91 7.28
CA ARG A 89 -11.02 17.82 8.70
C ARG A 89 -9.66 17.16 8.83
N LYS A 90 -8.73 17.88 9.44
CA LYS A 90 -7.44 17.34 9.87
C LYS A 90 -7.60 16.87 11.32
N ARG A 91 -7.89 15.58 11.55
CA ARG A 91 -7.72 15.00 12.89
C ARG A 91 -6.24 14.82 13.18
N SER A 92 -5.86 14.87 14.45
CA SER A 92 -4.50 14.52 14.86
C SER A 92 -4.22 13.04 14.55
N LEU A 93 -2.95 12.65 14.47
CA LEU A 93 -2.58 11.25 14.32
C LEU A 93 -3.13 10.40 15.47
N GLU A 94 -3.05 10.91 16.70
CA GLU A 94 -3.53 10.25 17.91
C GLU A 94 -5.05 10.01 17.87
N ASP A 95 -5.83 11.01 17.45
CA ASP A 95 -7.30 10.86 17.32
C ASP A 95 -7.69 9.82 16.28
N GLN A 96 -6.93 9.72 15.20
CA GLN A 96 -7.18 8.77 14.12
C GLN A 96 -6.79 7.35 14.54
N LEU A 97 -5.71 7.19 15.30
CA LEU A 97 -5.30 5.92 15.89
C LEU A 97 -6.33 5.45 16.93
N ALA A 98 -6.79 6.34 17.81
CA ALA A 98 -7.81 6.01 18.82
C ALA A 98 -9.14 5.56 18.18
N HIS A 99 -9.59 6.22 17.12
CA HIS A 99 -10.78 5.79 16.37
C HIS A 99 -10.59 4.41 15.73
N LEU A 100 -9.40 4.14 15.21
CA LEU A 100 -9.13 2.83 14.66
C LEU A 100 -9.13 1.75 15.74
N ASP A 101 -8.41 1.99 16.84
CA ASP A 101 -8.28 1.01 17.91
C ASP A 101 -9.66 0.64 18.48
N ALA A 102 -10.60 1.59 18.50
CA ALA A 102 -12.00 1.34 18.84
C ALA A 102 -12.75 0.51 17.77
N ALA A 103 -12.47 0.71 16.48
CA ALA A 103 -13.12 0.00 15.37
C ALA A 103 -12.55 -1.41 15.12
N GLU A 104 -11.25 -1.60 15.38
CA GLU A 104 -10.52 -2.86 15.20
C GLU A 104 -9.78 -3.25 16.50
N PRO A 105 -10.50 -3.60 17.59
CA PRO A 105 -9.90 -3.85 18.90
C PRO A 105 -8.91 -5.03 18.91
N ALA A 106 -9.04 -5.96 17.96
CA ALA A 106 -8.12 -7.08 17.79
C ALA A 106 -6.68 -6.66 17.42
N ARG A 107 -6.43 -5.39 17.04
CA ARG A 107 -5.08 -4.87 16.80
C ARG A 107 -4.28 -4.61 18.09
N LEU A 108 -4.96 -4.51 19.22
CA LEU A 108 -4.35 -4.27 20.53
C LEU A 108 -4.12 -5.55 21.33
N GLN A 109 -4.48 -6.71 20.78
CA GLN A 109 -4.34 -8.03 21.38
C GLN A 109 -3.06 -8.74 20.90
#